data_AF-A0A3A8W9X7-F1
#
_entry.id   AF-A0A3A8W9X7-F1
#
_cell.length_a   1.000
_cell.length_b   1.000
_cell.length_c   1.000
_cell.angle_alpha   90.00
_cell.angle_beta   90.00
_cell.angle_gamma   90.00
#
_symmetry.space_group_name_H-M   'P 1'
#
loop_
_entity.id
_entity.type
_entity.pdbx_description
1 polymer ?
#
loop_
_entity_poly.entity_id
_entity_poly.type
_entity_poly.pdbx_seq_one_letter_code
_entity_poly.pdbx_strand_id
1 'polypeptide(L)'
;MQGQTVRIVSQAIRYIEEHLHEKMDLDMVASALHYSKYHLHRIFTKTVGLTIHDYAKRRQLTEAAKLLVFSAKPIIEIALMSGYESQQAFTDIFKAMYKTSPAEFRETENFYPLQLEIYLKEELVKMDLTKDNIKFATPEDADDWMELVSLTIDGYPCLDKKDYAANLHQYIADKKALILRDDDMAIGVMGFSPDTGSIDFLSVHPQYRHLGITKLFLDKLADELLYGKEITLTTYRAGDKADTGWREEYRRLGFAERELLVEYGYPTQRFVLPPKNKEETRNDRNTEKPVSREL
;
A
#
# COMPACT_ATOMS: atom_id res chain seq x y z
N MET A 1 -17.51 -10.18 14.53
CA MET A 1 -17.52 -8.72 14.22
C MET A 1 -16.59 -8.34 13.05
N GLN A 2 -15.38 -8.90 12.94
CA GLN A 2 -14.46 -8.56 11.84
C GLN A 2 -14.94 -9.06 10.46
N GLY A 3 -15.41 -10.32 10.36
CA GLY A 3 -15.97 -10.85 9.10
C GLY A 3 -17.17 -10.07 8.56
N GLN A 4 -18.07 -9.57 9.43
CA GLN A 4 -19.17 -8.69 9.01
C GLN A 4 -18.65 -7.36 8.46
N THR A 5 -17.60 -6.79 9.07
CA THR A 5 -16.99 -5.54 8.59
C THR A 5 -16.40 -5.73 7.19
N VAL A 6 -15.65 -6.82 7.00
CA VAL A 6 -15.07 -7.17 5.69
C VAL A 6 -16.15 -7.30 4.63
N ARG A 7 -17.22 -8.06 4.92
CA ARG A 7 -18.32 -8.26 3.99
C ARG A 7 -18.96 -6.94 3.54
N ILE A 8 -19.19 -6.01 4.47
CA ILE A 8 -19.75 -4.68 4.15
C ILE A 8 -18.80 -3.89 3.24
N VAL A 9 -17.51 -3.90 3.55
CA VAL A 9 -16.51 -3.19 2.74
C VAL A 9 -16.38 -3.81 1.35
N SER A 10 -16.38 -5.14 1.24
CA SER A 10 -16.39 -5.84 -0.06
C SER A 10 -17.61 -5.50 -0.91
N GLN A 11 -18.79 -5.39 -0.30
CA GLN A 11 -20.01 -4.94 -0.99
C GLN A 11 -19.89 -3.50 -1.48
N ALA A 12 -19.29 -2.61 -0.67
CA ALA A 12 -19.02 -1.24 -1.07
C ALA A 12 -18.03 -1.14 -2.22
N ILE A 13 -16.94 -1.91 -2.19
CA ILE A 13 -15.98 -1.96 -3.29
C ILE A 13 -16.68 -2.42 -4.57
N ARG A 14 -17.43 -3.52 -4.52
CA ARG A 14 -18.18 -4.01 -5.70
C ARG A 14 -19.12 -2.96 -6.28
N TYR A 15 -19.89 -2.30 -5.42
CA TYR A 15 -20.80 -1.23 -5.86
C TYR A 15 -20.02 -0.09 -6.53
N ILE A 16 -18.88 0.32 -5.97
CA ILE A 16 -18.03 1.36 -6.56
C ILE A 16 -17.51 0.93 -7.93
N GLU A 17 -16.99 -0.29 -8.07
CA GLU A 17 -16.44 -0.81 -9.33
C GLU A 17 -17.52 -0.88 -10.44
N GLU A 18 -18.74 -1.30 -10.10
CA GLU A 18 -19.88 -1.36 -11.03
C GLU A 18 -20.32 0.04 -11.52
N HIS A 19 -20.07 1.09 -10.74
CA HIS A 19 -20.53 2.46 -11.01
C HIS A 19 -19.36 3.45 -11.21
N LEU A 20 -18.15 2.98 -11.58
CA LEU A 20 -16.97 3.85 -11.73
C LEU A 20 -17.13 4.96 -12.76
N HIS A 21 -18.00 4.81 -13.75
CA HIS A 21 -18.22 5.81 -14.80
C HIS A 21 -19.19 6.92 -14.38
N GLU A 22 -19.78 6.80 -13.19
CA GLU A 22 -20.72 7.77 -12.63
C GLU A 22 -20.03 8.71 -11.63
N LYS A 23 -20.68 9.84 -11.33
CA LYS A 23 -20.23 10.73 -10.26
C LYS A 23 -20.50 10.07 -8.91
N MET A 24 -19.46 9.44 -8.36
CA MET A 24 -19.56 8.71 -7.10
C MET A 24 -19.82 9.65 -5.91
N ASP A 25 -20.84 9.31 -5.12
CA ASP A 25 -21.17 9.97 -3.86
C ASP A 25 -21.30 8.93 -2.73
N LEU A 26 -20.73 9.25 -1.56
CA LEU A 26 -20.84 8.42 -0.37
C LEU A 26 -22.31 8.16 0.01
N ASP A 27 -23.18 9.16 -0.14
CA ASP A 27 -24.61 9.03 0.16
C ASP A 27 -25.28 8.00 -0.78
N MET A 28 -24.84 7.89 -2.04
CA MET A 28 -25.33 6.86 -2.98
C MET A 28 -24.93 5.45 -2.54
N VAL A 29 -23.64 5.22 -2.25
CA VAL A 29 -23.15 3.90 -1.82
C VAL A 29 -23.81 3.48 -0.50
N ALA A 30 -23.91 4.41 0.46
CA ALA A 30 -24.54 4.15 1.75
C ALA A 30 -26.02 3.77 1.61
N SER A 31 -26.75 4.48 0.75
CA SER A 31 -28.17 4.22 0.48
C SER A 31 -28.38 2.88 -0.22
N ALA A 32 -27.56 2.57 -1.23
CA ALA A 32 -27.64 1.31 -1.98
C ALA A 32 -27.37 0.08 -1.11
N LEU A 33 -26.49 0.20 -0.12
CA LEU A 33 -26.14 -0.88 0.81
C LEU A 33 -26.98 -0.88 2.10
N HIS A 34 -27.92 0.05 2.25
CA HIS A 34 -28.74 0.22 3.45
C HIS A 34 -27.93 0.42 4.75
N TYR A 35 -26.82 1.16 4.68
CA TYR A 35 -25.99 1.54 5.84
C TYR A 35 -25.98 3.03 6.08
N SER A 36 -25.75 3.44 7.34
CA SER A 36 -25.45 4.84 7.64
C SER A 36 -24.13 5.26 6.99
N LYS A 37 -24.10 6.43 6.34
CA LYS A 37 -22.90 6.98 5.71
C LYS A 37 -21.72 7.13 6.67
N TYR A 38 -21.98 7.50 7.92
CA TYR A 38 -20.94 7.63 8.94
C TYR A 38 -20.33 6.27 9.31
N HIS A 39 -21.19 5.25 9.43
CA HIS A 39 -20.73 3.90 9.72
C HIS A 39 -19.90 3.35 8.55
N LEU A 40 -20.43 3.46 7.32
CA LEU A 40 -19.78 2.98 6.11
C LEU A 40 -18.43 3.67 5.88
N HIS A 41 -18.39 5.01 5.98
CA HIS A 41 -17.14 5.77 5.87
C HIS A 41 -16.10 5.30 6.88
N ARG A 42 -16.48 5.17 8.16
CA ARG A 42 -15.54 4.77 9.22
C ARG A 42 -14.95 3.38 8.96
N ILE A 43 -15.78 2.40 8.62
CA ILE A 43 -15.31 1.02 8.43
C ILE A 43 -14.53 0.85 7.12
N PHE A 44 -14.94 1.55 6.05
CA PHE A 44 -14.24 1.53 4.77
C PHE A 44 -12.86 2.14 4.92
N THR A 45 -12.74 3.35 5.47
CA THR A 45 -11.44 4.01 5.65
C THR A 45 -10.53 3.24 6.60
N LYS A 46 -11.07 2.63 7.66
CA LYS A 46 -10.27 1.78 8.54
C LYS A 46 -9.73 0.53 7.84
N THR A 47 -10.47 -0.04 6.89
CA THR A 47 -10.13 -1.31 6.24
C THR A 47 -9.28 -1.10 4.98
N VAL A 48 -9.62 -0.12 4.17
CA VAL A 48 -8.97 0.17 2.89
C VAL A 48 -7.80 1.16 3.07
N GLY A 49 -7.87 2.04 4.07
CA GLY A 49 -6.92 3.14 4.25
C GLY A 49 -7.27 4.40 3.44
N LEU A 50 -8.34 4.36 2.64
CA LEU A 50 -8.81 5.48 1.81
C LEU A 50 -10.26 5.82 2.12
N THR A 51 -10.69 7.04 1.79
CA THR A 51 -12.13 7.33 1.73
C THR A 51 -12.74 6.65 0.49
N ILE A 52 -14.06 6.43 0.51
CA ILE A 52 -14.79 5.89 -0.66
C ILE A 52 -14.58 6.77 -1.90
N HIS A 53 -14.63 8.09 -1.71
CA HIS A 53 -14.44 9.06 -2.78
C HIS A 53 -13.01 9.00 -3.35
N ASP A 54 -11.99 8.90 -2.49
CA ASP A 54 -10.59 8.85 -2.97
C ASP A 54 -10.28 7.53 -3.66
N TYR A 55 -10.80 6.41 -3.14
CA TYR A 55 -10.71 5.11 -3.80
C TYR A 55 -11.34 5.17 -5.21
N ALA A 56 -12.58 5.65 -5.32
CA ALA A 56 -13.28 5.76 -6.61
C ALA A 56 -12.54 6.66 -7.60
N LYS A 57 -12.05 7.84 -7.15
CA LYS A 57 -11.27 8.75 -8.02
C LYS A 57 -9.98 8.12 -8.52
N ARG A 58 -9.24 7.39 -7.68
CA ARG A 58 -8.00 6.72 -8.10
C ARG A 58 -8.28 5.58 -9.07
N ARG A 59 -9.37 4.83 -8.88
CA ARG A 59 -9.84 3.81 -9.83
C ARG A 59 -10.23 4.44 -11.18
N GLN A 60 -11.03 5.51 -11.17
CA GLN A 60 -11.38 6.28 -12.37
C GLN A 60 -10.14 6.78 -13.13
N LEU A 61 -9.19 7.41 -12.43
CA LEU A 61 -7.94 7.88 -13.05
C LEU A 61 -7.09 6.74 -13.61
N THR A 62 -7.11 5.58 -12.96
CA THR A 62 -6.43 4.38 -13.45
C THR A 62 -7.04 3.88 -14.75
N GLU A 63 -8.38 3.82 -14.85
CA GLU A 63 -9.04 3.44 -16.11
C GLU A 63 -8.83 4.50 -17.21
N ALA A 64 -8.81 5.79 -16.85
CA ALA A 64 -8.46 6.88 -17.76
C ALA A 64 -7.03 6.71 -18.31
N ALA A 65 -6.07 6.41 -17.45
CA ALA A 65 -4.68 6.15 -17.83
C ALA A 65 -4.55 4.94 -18.78
N LYS A 66 -5.33 3.87 -18.55
CA LYS A 66 -5.41 2.75 -19.51
C LYS A 66 -5.91 3.21 -20.87
N LEU A 67 -6.98 4.01 -20.91
CA LEU A 67 -7.53 4.52 -22.17
C LEU A 67 -6.54 5.45 -22.89
N LEU A 68 -5.74 6.23 -22.15
CA LEU A 68 -4.72 7.09 -22.75
C LEU A 68 -3.66 6.30 -23.51
N VAL A 69 -3.22 5.16 -22.95
CA VAL A 69 -2.14 4.33 -23.51
C VAL A 69 -2.65 3.31 -24.53
N PHE A 70 -3.77 2.65 -24.25
CA PHE A 70 -4.23 1.50 -25.04
C PHE A 70 -5.36 1.84 -26.01
N SER A 71 -5.66 3.13 -26.24
CA SER A 71 -6.69 3.55 -27.20
C SER A 71 -6.33 4.86 -27.91
N ALA A 72 -7.00 5.11 -29.04
CA ALA A 72 -6.87 6.36 -29.80
C ALA A 72 -7.91 7.43 -29.42
N LYS A 73 -8.65 7.26 -28.30
CA LYS A 73 -9.73 8.19 -27.91
C LYS A 73 -9.19 9.61 -27.65
N PRO A 74 -9.88 10.68 -28.04
CA PRO A 74 -9.49 12.05 -27.68
C PRO A 74 -9.42 12.25 -26.16
N ILE A 75 -8.48 13.06 -25.67
CA ILE A 75 -8.30 13.32 -24.23
C ILE A 75 -9.58 13.90 -23.61
N ILE A 76 -10.29 14.79 -24.33
CA ILE A 76 -11.58 15.32 -23.90
C ILE A 76 -12.64 14.22 -23.71
N GLU A 77 -12.68 13.20 -24.59
CA GLU A 77 -13.62 12.08 -24.45
C GLU A 77 -13.29 11.26 -23.21
N ILE A 78 -12.00 10.95 -23.00
CA ILE A 78 -11.53 10.22 -21.81
C ILE A 78 -11.84 11.00 -20.53
N ALA A 79 -11.65 12.33 -20.53
CA ALA A 79 -11.99 13.19 -19.40
C ALA A 79 -13.48 13.10 -19.04
N LEU A 80 -14.36 13.22 -20.05
CA LEU A 80 -15.81 13.12 -19.86
C LEU A 80 -16.24 11.72 -19.38
N MET A 81 -15.68 10.67 -19.98
CA MET A 81 -15.92 9.27 -19.57
C MET A 81 -15.48 8.99 -18.13
N SER A 82 -14.48 9.73 -17.64
CA SER A 82 -13.94 9.61 -16.29
C SER A 82 -14.65 10.52 -15.29
N GLY A 83 -15.79 11.13 -15.68
CA GLY A 83 -16.64 11.95 -14.81
C GLY A 83 -16.18 13.40 -14.62
N TYR A 84 -15.27 13.91 -15.45
CA TYR A 84 -14.81 15.31 -15.39
C TYR A 84 -15.61 16.19 -16.35
N GLU A 85 -16.01 17.38 -15.88
CA GLU A 85 -16.81 18.33 -16.66
C GLU A 85 -16.00 19.05 -17.75
N SER A 86 -14.66 19.00 -17.70
CA SER A 86 -13.78 19.58 -18.71
C SER A 86 -12.44 18.86 -18.82
N GLN A 87 -11.80 18.95 -20.00
CA GLN A 87 -10.43 18.46 -20.19
C GLN A 87 -9.41 19.17 -19.28
N GLN A 88 -9.62 20.45 -18.97
CA GLN A 88 -8.72 21.19 -18.08
C GLN A 88 -8.74 20.61 -16.67
N ALA A 89 -9.93 20.40 -16.09
CA ALA A 89 -10.07 19.80 -14.77
C ALA A 89 -9.43 18.41 -14.69
N PHE A 90 -9.62 17.59 -15.74
CA PHE A 90 -8.97 16.29 -15.86
C PHE A 90 -7.44 16.41 -15.95
N THR A 91 -6.93 17.32 -16.78
CA THR A 91 -5.48 17.52 -16.96
C THR A 91 -4.81 17.95 -15.65
N ASP A 92 -5.44 18.84 -14.88
CA ASP A 92 -4.89 19.33 -13.62
C ASP A 92 -4.80 18.23 -12.57
N ILE A 93 -5.85 17.43 -12.39
CA ILE A 93 -5.81 16.32 -11.43
C ILE A 93 -4.92 15.18 -11.92
N PHE A 94 -4.94 14.86 -13.21
CA PHE A 94 -4.12 13.81 -13.78
C PHE A 94 -2.64 14.15 -13.59
N LYS A 95 -2.24 15.38 -13.92
CA LYS A 95 -0.88 15.87 -13.70
C LYS A 95 -0.51 15.90 -12.21
N ALA A 96 -1.46 16.24 -11.33
CA ALA A 96 -1.18 16.22 -9.89
C ALA A 96 -0.95 14.80 -9.35
N MET A 97 -1.56 13.77 -9.93
CA MET A 97 -1.43 12.37 -9.48
C MET A 97 -0.29 11.62 -10.18
N TYR A 98 -0.23 11.71 -11.52
CA TYR A 98 0.73 11.02 -12.40
C TYR A 98 2.03 11.81 -12.65
N LYS A 99 2.09 13.08 -12.22
CA LYS A 99 3.24 14.00 -12.37
C LYS A 99 3.58 14.38 -13.82
N THR A 100 2.76 13.96 -14.77
CA THR A 100 2.87 14.25 -16.20
C THR A 100 1.49 14.56 -16.77
N SER A 101 1.43 15.30 -17.88
CA SER A 101 0.14 15.60 -18.53
C SER A 101 -0.45 14.35 -19.21
N PRO A 102 -1.78 14.30 -19.47
CA PRO A 102 -2.38 13.19 -20.19
C PRO A 102 -1.80 12.96 -21.60
N ALA A 103 -1.37 14.03 -22.27
CA ALA A 103 -0.77 13.94 -23.61
C ALA A 103 0.62 13.31 -23.55
N GLU A 104 1.48 13.79 -22.66
CA GLU A 104 2.81 13.20 -22.42
C GLU A 104 2.69 11.74 -21.94
N PHE A 105 1.74 11.44 -21.05
CA PHE A 105 1.50 10.07 -20.57
C PHE A 105 1.09 9.10 -21.68
N ARG A 106 0.35 9.59 -22.68
CA ARG A 106 0.02 8.81 -23.87
C ARG A 106 1.26 8.52 -24.71
N GLU A 107 2.12 9.52 -24.91
CA GLU A 107 3.32 9.39 -25.73
C GLU A 107 4.38 8.45 -25.13
N THR A 108 4.45 8.34 -23.80
CA THR A 108 5.40 7.43 -23.15
C THR A 108 4.99 5.96 -23.23
N GLU A 109 3.71 5.67 -23.52
CA GLU A 109 3.11 4.33 -23.53
C GLU A 109 3.33 3.51 -22.25
N ASN A 110 3.75 4.16 -21.16
CA ASN A 110 4.08 3.51 -19.90
C ASN A 110 2.90 3.58 -18.91
N PHE A 111 2.00 2.60 -19.01
CA PHE A 111 0.87 2.49 -18.10
C PHE A 111 1.30 1.95 -16.72
N TYR A 112 0.97 2.70 -15.66
CA TYR A 112 0.95 2.19 -14.30
C TYR A 112 -0.35 2.60 -13.57
N PRO A 113 -0.90 1.75 -12.67
CA PRO A 113 -2.14 2.07 -11.96
C PRO A 113 -1.87 2.89 -10.69
N LEU A 114 -2.74 3.87 -10.40
CA LEU A 114 -2.75 4.52 -9.08
C LEU A 114 -3.48 3.68 -8.03
N GLN A 115 -4.44 2.86 -8.47
CA GLN A 115 -5.23 1.97 -7.65
C GLN A 115 -5.79 0.85 -8.52
N LEU A 116 -5.61 -0.40 -8.08
CA LEU A 116 -6.32 -1.54 -8.63
C LEU A 116 -7.51 -1.90 -7.74
N GLU A 117 -8.44 -2.70 -8.29
CA GLU A 117 -9.55 -3.21 -7.50
C GLU A 117 -9.01 -3.96 -6.28
N ILE A 118 -9.55 -3.63 -5.10
CA ILE A 118 -9.18 -4.29 -3.86
C ILE A 118 -10.15 -5.43 -3.62
N TYR A 119 -9.61 -6.62 -3.40
CA TYR A 119 -10.38 -7.78 -2.96
C TYR A 119 -10.02 -8.10 -1.52
N LEU A 120 -11.03 -8.43 -0.71
CA LEU A 120 -10.86 -8.76 0.71
C LEU A 120 -11.30 -10.21 0.94
N LYS A 121 -10.56 -10.96 1.77
CA LYS A 121 -10.95 -12.33 2.14
C LYS A 121 -11.87 -12.30 3.37
N GLU A 122 -13.04 -12.94 3.26
CA GLU A 122 -14.09 -12.90 4.31
C GLU A 122 -13.70 -13.70 5.57
N GLU A 123 -12.90 -14.74 5.41
CA GLU A 123 -12.35 -15.56 6.49
C GLU A 123 -11.08 -14.90 7.02
N LEU A 124 -11.15 -14.40 8.24
CA LEU A 124 -9.99 -13.87 8.95
C LEU A 124 -9.73 -14.76 10.15
N VAL A 125 -8.52 -15.32 10.21
CA VAL A 125 -8.06 -16.03 11.40
C VAL A 125 -7.27 -15.03 12.23
N LYS A 126 -7.75 -14.73 13.44
CA LYS A 126 -6.97 -13.87 14.33
C LYS A 126 -5.89 -14.71 14.99
N MET A 127 -4.72 -14.79 14.35
CA MET A 127 -3.50 -15.23 15.01
C MET A 127 -2.89 -14.10 15.84
N ASP A 128 -2.23 -14.47 16.94
CA ASP A 128 -1.33 -13.59 17.68
C ASP A 128 -0.05 -13.45 16.84
N LEU A 129 -0.06 -12.50 15.90
CA LEU A 129 1.01 -12.30 14.94
C LEU A 129 2.17 -11.57 15.58
N THR A 130 3.35 -12.18 15.49
CA THR A 130 4.61 -11.64 16.00
C THR A 130 5.67 -11.61 14.90
N LYS A 131 6.78 -10.92 15.14
CA LYS A 131 7.91 -10.89 14.19
C LYS A 131 8.54 -12.28 13.96
N ASP A 132 8.34 -13.23 14.87
CA ASP A 132 8.86 -14.60 14.75
C ASP A 132 8.09 -15.41 13.71
N ASN A 133 6.87 -14.98 13.36
CA ASN A 133 6.09 -15.56 12.27
C ASN A 133 6.59 -15.11 10.89
N ILE A 134 7.44 -14.08 10.81
CA ILE A 134 8.01 -13.58 9.55
C ILE A 134 9.15 -14.51 9.12
N LYS A 135 9.07 -14.99 7.88
CA LYS A 135 10.05 -15.91 7.28
C LYS A 135 10.63 -15.32 5.99
N PHE A 136 11.74 -15.87 5.54
CA PHE A 136 12.19 -15.62 4.17
C PHE A 136 11.20 -16.26 3.19
N ALA A 137 10.84 -15.51 2.15
CA ALA A 137 10.01 -16.02 1.07
C ALA A 137 10.76 -17.10 0.30
N THR A 138 9.99 -18.02 -0.28
CA THR A 138 10.43 -19.12 -1.14
C THR A 138 9.86 -18.91 -2.54
N PRO A 139 10.34 -19.64 -3.57
CA PRO A 139 9.81 -19.50 -4.92
C PRO A 139 8.30 -19.78 -5.03
N GLU A 140 7.75 -20.60 -4.14
CA GLU A 140 6.31 -20.92 -4.08
C GLU A 140 5.48 -19.71 -3.61
N ASP A 141 6.09 -18.73 -2.94
CA ASP A 141 5.41 -17.53 -2.44
C ASP A 141 5.26 -16.43 -3.51
N ALA A 142 5.86 -16.60 -4.70
CA ALA A 142 5.96 -15.53 -5.70
C ALA A 142 4.60 -15.02 -6.19
N ASP A 143 3.64 -15.92 -6.43
CA ASP A 143 2.32 -15.54 -6.92
C ASP A 143 1.51 -14.76 -5.86
N ASP A 144 1.48 -15.26 -4.62
CA ASP A 144 0.82 -14.58 -3.50
C ASP A 144 1.47 -13.23 -3.19
N TRP A 145 2.80 -13.15 -3.31
CA TRP A 145 3.52 -11.89 -3.17
C TRP A 145 3.05 -10.87 -4.20
N MET A 146 2.92 -11.28 -5.46
CA MET A 146 2.46 -10.42 -6.54
C MET A 146 0.96 -10.05 -6.42
N GLU A 147 0.14 -10.93 -5.85
CA GLU A 147 -1.24 -10.61 -5.46
C GLU A 147 -1.25 -9.47 -4.45
N LEU A 148 -0.44 -9.58 -3.38
CA LEU A 148 -0.35 -8.56 -2.35
C LEU A 148 0.23 -7.22 -2.86
N VAL A 149 1.23 -7.26 -3.74
CA VAL A 149 1.75 -6.06 -4.44
C VAL A 149 0.63 -5.37 -5.19
N SER A 150 -0.24 -6.12 -5.86
CA SER A 150 -1.36 -5.58 -6.64
C SER A 150 -2.37 -4.80 -5.77
N LEU A 151 -2.57 -5.24 -4.53
CA LEU A 151 -3.48 -4.61 -3.56
C LEU A 151 -2.89 -3.35 -2.90
N THR A 152 -1.60 -3.09 -3.09
CA THR A 152 -0.83 -2.05 -2.42
C THR A 152 -0.06 -1.14 -3.38
N ILE A 153 -0.44 -1.18 -4.66
CA ILE A 153 0.18 -0.38 -5.72
C ILE A 153 0.15 1.13 -5.44
N ASP A 154 -0.78 1.56 -4.58
CA ASP A 154 -0.91 2.93 -4.13
C ASP A 154 0.31 3.45 -3.35
N GLY A 155 1.21 2.58 -2.89
CA GLY A 155 2.50 2.94 -2.29
C GLY A 155 3.68 3.03 -3.26
N TYR A 156 3.52 2.55 -4.50
CA TYR A 156 4.61 2.32 -5.45
C TYR A 156 4.27 2.93 -6.82
N PRO A 157 4.35 4.26 -6.96
CA PRO A 157 4.11 4.90 -8.25
C PRO A 157 5.14 4.42 -9.29
N CYS A 158 4.73 4.31 -10.54
CA CYS A 158 5.56 3.80 -11.65
C CYS A 158 6.04 2.34 -11.51
N LEU A 159 5.48 1.52 -10.60
CA LEU A 159 5.87 0.11 -10.49
C LEU A 159 5.49 -0.66 -11.77
N ASP A 160 6.52 -1.09 -12.50
CA ASP A 160 6.36 -2.09 -13.57
C ASP A 160 6.30 -3.49 -12.94
N LYS A 161 5.12 -4.12 -13.01
CA LYS A 161 4.91 -5.46 -12.43
C LYS A 161 5.72 -6.56 -13.11
N LYS A 162 6.00 -6.44 -14.41
CA LYS A 162 6.75 -7.46 -15.16
C LYS A 162 8.22 -7.42 -14.75
N ASP A 163 8.80 -6.23 -14.75
CA ASP A 163 10.19 -6.03 -14.31
C ASP A 163 10.34 -6.39 -12.84
N TYR A 164 9.37 -6.02 -12.00
CA TYR A 164 9.37 -6.38 -10.59
C TYR A 164 9.29 -7.90 -10.38
N ALA A 165 8.37 -8.59 -11.05
CA ALA A 165 8.24 -10.05 -10.95
C ALA A 165 9.51 -10.77 -11.43
N ALA A 166 10.16 -10.28 -12.48
CA ALA A 166 11.44 -10.82 -12.95
C ALA A 166 12.55 -10.71 -11.89
N ASN A 167 12.59 -9.59 -11.17
CA ASN A 167 13.58 -9.36 -10.11
C ASN A 167 13.25 -10.09 -8.80
N LEU A 168 11.97 -10.34 -8.50
CA LEU A 168 11.52 -10.98 -7.27
C LEU A 168 12.18 -12.35 -7.05
N HIS A 169 12.34 -13.16 -8.11
CA HIS A 169 13.01 -14.45 -8.01
C HIS A 169 14.46 -14.33 -7.50
N GLN A 170 15.18 -13.27 -7.89
CA GLN A 170 16.53 -13.02 -7.40
C GLN A 170 16.51 -12.57 -5.94
N TYR A 171 15.57 -11.72 -5.54
CA TYR A 171 15.40 -11.33 -4.13
C TYR A 171 15.14 -12.55 -3.24
N ILE A 172 14.29 -13.48 -3.69
CA ILE A 172 14.02 -14.74 -2.99
C ILE A 172 15.29 -15.58 -2.90
N ALA A 173 15.98 -15.80 -4.02
CA ALA A 173 17.22 -16.60 -4.06
C ALA A 173 18.31 -16.02 -3.15
N ASP A 174 18.44 -14.70 -3.09
CA ASP A 174 19.42 -13.98 -2.28
C ASP A 174 19.05 -13.87 -0.79
N LYS A 175 17.90 -14.41 -0.36
CA LYS A 175 17.34 -14.21 0.99
C LYS A 175 17.18 -12.72 1.34
N LYS A 176 16.63 -11.96 0.41
CA LYS A 176 16.31 -10.52 0.50
C LYS A 176 14.81 -10.24 0.54
N ALA A 177 13.99 -11.28 0.55
CA ALA A 177 12.54 -11.21 0.57
C ALA A 177 11.99 -11.86 1.84
N LEU A 178 11.22 -11.10 2.62
CA LEU A 178 10.52 -11.56 3.82
C LEU A 178 9.02 -11.60 3.56
N ILE A 179 8.34 -12.59 4.13
CA ILE A 179 6.90 -12.76 4.03
C ILE A 179 6.30 -13.10 5.40
N LEU A 180 5.11 -12.58 5.64
CA LEU A 180 4.25 -12.91 6.77
C LEU A 180 2.93 -13.44 6.22
N ARG A 181 2.50 -14.58 6.76
CA ARG A 181 1.26 -15.23 6.40
C ARG A 181 0.32 -15.32 7.59
N ASP A 182 -0.98 -15.19 7.31
CA ASP A 182 -2.05 -15.67 8.17
C ASP A 182 -2.69 -16.86 7.47
N ASP A 183 -2.46 -18.06 8.02
CA ASP A 183 -2.75 -19.33 7.35
C ASP A 183 -2.15 -19.38 5.94
N ASP A 184 -2.95 -19.61 4.90
CA ASP A 184 -2.50 -19.64 3.50
C ASP A 184 -2.34 -18.24 2.87
N MET A 185 -2.77 -17.17 3.54
CA MET A 185 -2.82 -15.83 2.95
C MET A 185 -1.54 -15.04 3.23
N ALA A 186 -0.92 -14.46 2.19
CA ALA A 186 0.13 -13.46 2.35
C ALA A 186 -0.47 -12.15 2.87
N ILE A 187 -0.11 -11.75 4.09
CA ILE A 187 -0.63 -10.54 4.74
C ILE A 187 0.39 -9.41 4.81
N GLY A 188 1.67 -9.73 4.64
CA GLY A 188 2.75 -8.76 4.57
C GLY A 188 3.94 -9.31 3.82
N VAL A 189 4.61 -8.45 3.06
CA VAL A 189 5.84 -8.78 2.33
C VAL A 189 6.82 -7.62 2.40
N MET A 190 8.12 -7.93 2.41
CA MET A 190 9.17 -6.93 2.43
C MET A 190 10.39 -7.38 1.62
N GLY A 191 10.75 -6.60 0.61
CA GLY A 191 12.03 -6.68 -0.07
C GLY A 191 13.02 -5.72 0.56
N PHE A 192 14.23 -6.18 0.86
CA PHE A 192 15.26 -5.35 1.48
C PHE A 192 16.65 -5.70 0.96
N SER A 193 17.57 -4.74 1.07
CA SER A 193 18.97 -4.91 0.71
C SER A 193 19.83 -4.92 1.98
N PRO A 194 20.40 -6.08 2.37
CA PRO A 194 21.26 -6.19 3.54
C PRO A 194 22.50 -5.30 3.49
N ASP A 195 23.02 -5.04 2.30
CA ASP A 195 24.25 -4.29 2.10
C ASP A 195 24.05 -2.79 2.38
N THR A 196 22.98 -2.23 1.83
CA THR A 196 22.64 -0.79 1.94
C THR A 196 21.76 -0.47 3.14
N GLY A 197 21.06 -1.45 3.71
CA GLY A 197 20.03 -1.23 4.72
C GLY A 197 18.77 -0.59 4.14
N SER A 198 18.56 -0.64 2.81
CA SER A 198 17.33 -0.14 2.19
C SER A 198 16.21 -1.17 2.25
N ILE A 199 14.99 -0.69 2.50
CA ILE A 199 13.75 -1.40 2.19
C ILE A 199 13.36 -0.97 0.78
N ASP A 200 13.39 -1.91 -0.14
CA ASP A 200 13.08 -1.67 -1.55
C ASP A 200 11.59 -1.88 -1.81
N PHE A 201 10.94 -2.70 -0.98
CA PHE A 201 9.50 -2.93 -1.01
C PHE A 201 8.97 -3.32 0.36
N LEU A 202 7.77 -2.84 0.71
CA LEU A 202 7.03 -3.16 1.91
C LEU A 202 5.53 -3.02 1.67
N SER A 203 4.83 -4.13 1.72
CA SER A 203 3.37 -4.15 1.54
C SER A 203 2.70 -4.91 2.66
N VAL A 204 1.60 -4.34 3.13
CA VAL A 204 0.70 -4.95 4.11
C VAL A 204 -0.68 -4.97 3.52
N HIS A 205 -1.32 -6.13 3.60
CA HIS A 205 -2.65 -6.34 3.07
C HIS A 205 -3.63 -5.34 3.71
N PRO A 206 -4.53 -4.69 2.95
CA PRO A 206 -5.40 -3.64 3.47
C PRO A 206 -6.12 -4.01 4.79
N GLN A 207 -6.66 -5.24 4.86
CA GLN A 207 -7.34 -5.75 6.07
C GLN A 207 -6.46 -5.80 7.32
N TYR A 208 -5.12 -5.87 7.18
CA TYR A 208 -4.14 -6.05 8.25
C TYR A 208 -3.37 -4.77 8.60
N ARG A 209 -3.53 -3.69 7.83
CA ARG A 209 -2.78 -2.42 8.04
C ARG A 209 -2.92 -1.86 9.46
N HIS A 210 -4.08 -2.07 10.09
CA HIS A 210 -4.36 -1.59 11.46
C HIS A 210 -3.78 -2.48 12.58
N LEU A 211 -3.10 -3.58 12.25
CA LEU A 211 -2.55 -4.54 13.22
C LEU A 211 -1.06 -4.36 13.48
N GLY A 212 -0.44 -3.29 12.97
CA GLY A 212 0.97 -2.99 13.23
C GLY A 212 1.96 -3.90 12.50
N ILE A 213 1.53 -4.57 11.42
CA ILE A 213 2.38 -5.49 10.64
C ILE A 213 3.65 -4.79 10.12
N THR A 214 3.54 -3.54 9.66
CA THR A 214 4.68 -2.72 9.23
C THR A 214 5.75 -2.64 10.32
N LYS A 215 5.33 -2.45 11.57
CA LYS A 215 6.24 -2.42 12.73
C LYS A 215 6.90 -3.77 12.96
N LEU A 216 6.17 -4.88 12.84
CA LEU A 216 6.75 -6.23 13.01
C LEU A 216 7.88 -6.49 12.02
N PHE A 217 7.72 -6.10 10.75
CA PHE A 217 8.79 -6.20 9.76
C PHE A 217 10.00 -5.32 10.09
N LEU A 218 9.76 -4.09 10.54
CA LEU A 218 10.84 -3.19 10.96
C LEU A 218 11.60 -3.72 12.17
N ASP A 219 10.89 -4.26 13.17
CA ASP A 219 11.50 -4.90 14.33
C ASP A 219 12.30 -6.14 13.91
N LYS A 220 11.80 -6.96 12.97
CA LYS A 220 12.53 -8.10 12.40
C LYS A 220 13.84 -7.65 11.74
N LEU A 221 13.79 -6.60 10.91
CA LEU A 221 14.98 -6.04 10.29
C LEU A 221 15.96 -5.48 11.34
N ALA A 222 15.50 -4.59 12.20
CA ALA A 222 16.36 -3.89 13.16
C ALA A 222 16.99 -4.80 14.21
N ASP A 223 16.26 -5.84 14.66
CA ASP A 223 16.72 -6.70 15.74
C ASP A 223 17.58 -7.87 15.25
N GLU A 224 17.37 -8.36 14.03
CA GLU A 224 17.95 -9.64 13.57
C GLU A 224 18.78 -9.53 12.29
N LEU A 225 18.38 -8.70 11.33
CA LEU A 225 18.95 -8.74 9.98
C LEU A 225 19.88 -7.54 9.67
N LEU A 226 19.58 -6.38 10.25
CA LEU A 226 20.26 -5.10 10.04
C LEU A 226 20.68 -4.47 11.37
N TYR A 227 21.01 -5.30 12.37
CA TYR A 227 21.39 -4.83 13.69
C TYR A 227 22.53 -3.80 13.65
N GLY A 228 22.29 -2.63 14.26
CA GLY A 228 23.25 -1.52 14.29
C GLY A 228 23.41 -0.78 12.96
N LYS A 229 22.61 -1.08 11.94
CA LYS A 229 22.55 -0.33 10.69
C LYS A 229 21.38 0.65 10.69
N GLU A 230 21.54 1.70 9.90
CA GLU A 230 20.46 2.60 9.54
C GLU A 230 19.54 1.90 8.54
N ILE A 231 18.22 2.04 8.72
CA ILE A 231 17.23 1.51 7.78
C ILE A 231 16.69 2.67 6.96
N THR A 232 16.70 2.51 5.63
CA THR A 232 16.25 3.56 4.71
C THR A 232 15.15 3.07 3.79
N LEU A 233 14.28 3.97 3.34
CA LEU A 233 13.30 3.71 2.29
C LEU A 233 13.00 4.99 1.53
N THR A 234 12.34 4.88 0.39
CA THR A 234 11.79 6.04 -0.33
C THR A 234 10.27 6.01 -0.28
N THR A 235 9.69 7.20 -0.21
CA THR A 235 8.23 7.37 -0.28
C THR A 235 7.90 8.70 -0.96
N TYR A 236 6.62 9.02 -1.06
CA TYR A 236 6.11 10.27 -1.62
C TYR A 236 6.76 11.51 -1.00
N ARG A 237 6.79 12.65 -1.73
CA ARG A 237 7.20 13.95 -1.16
C ARG A 237 6.10 14.57 -0.30
N ALA A 238 6.48 15.54 0.55
CA ALA A 238 5.50 16.30 1.31
C ALA A 238 4.51 17.01 0.37
N GLY A 239 3.20 16.86 0.65
CA GLY A 239 2.13 17.46 -0.14
C GLY A 239 1.82 16.73 -1.45
N ASP A 240 2.40 15.55 -1.69
CA ASP A 240 2.06 14.73 -2.84
C ASP A 240 0.61 14.23 -2.75
N LYS A 241 -0.23 14.53 -3.75
CA LYS A 241 -1.63 14.09 -3.79
C LYS A 241 -1.80 12.58 -3.96
N ALA A 242 -0.78 11.87 -4.44
CA ALA A 242 -0.83 10.42 -4.58
C ALA A 242 -0.52 9.70 -3.27
N ASP A 243 0.05 10.39 -2.26
CA ASP A 243 0.31 9.82 -0.94
C ASP A 243 -1.02 9.51 -0.22
N THR A 244 -1.19 8.25 0.15
CA THR A 244 -2.38 7.73 0.84
C THR A 244 -2.19 7.68 2.36
N GLY A 245 -1.11 8.25 2.88
CA GLY A 245 -0.77 8.27 4.30
C GLY A 245 0.52 7.52 4.64
N TRP A 246 1.28 7.08 3.64
CA TRP A 246 2.55 6.36 3.80
C TRP A 246 3.57 7.20 4.56
N ARG A 247 3.69 8.48 4.22
CA ARG A 247 4.61 9.38 4.93
C ARG A 247 4.30 9.48 6.41
N GLU A 248 3.02 9.66 6.75
CA GLU A 248 2.62 9.77 8.15
C GLU A 248 2.85 8.46 8.91
N GLU A 249 2.60 7.31 8.28
CA GLU A 249 2.89 6.01 8.86
C GLU A 249 4.38 5.85 9.16
N TYR A 250 5.26 6.16 8.20
CA TYR A 250 6.71 6.07 8.43
C TYR A 250 7.19 7.05 9.50
N ARG A 251 6.65 8.27 9.56
CA ARG A 251 6.97 9.21 10.66
C ARG A 251 6.53 8.66 12.02
N ARG A 252 5.34 8.05 12.12
CA ARG A 252 4.87 7.39 13.36
C ARG A 252 5.78 6.24 13.80
N LEU A 253 6.39 5.56 12.84
CA LEU A 253 7.35 4.47 13.07
C LEU A 253 8.77 4.96 13.36
N GLY A 254 9.00 6.28 13.45
CA GLY A 254 10.28 6.87 13.84
C GLY A 254 11.20 7.24 12.68
N PHE A 255 10.75 7.09 11.42
CA PHE A 255 11.54 7.56 10.28
C PHE A 255 11.58 9.09 10.22
N ALA A 256 12.76 9.62 9.94
CA ALA A 256 13.00 11.02 9.68
C ALA A 256 13.21 11.27 8.17
N GLU A 257 12.75 12.43 7.72
CA GLU A 257 12.94 12.90 6.35
C GLU A 257 14.42 13.20 6.04
N ARG A 258 14.82 12.92 4.80
CA ARG A 258 16.13 13.22 4.23
C ARG A 258 16.00 13.85 2.84
N GLU A 259 16.96 13.59 1.95
CA GLU A 259 17.04 14.23 0.64
C GLU A 259 15.84 13.91 -0.26
N LEU A 260 15.54 14.85 -1.15
CA LEU A 260 14.57 14.67 -2.22
C LEU A 260 15.23 13.92 -3.36
N LEU A 261 14.53 12.94 -3.91
CA LEU A 261 15.02 12.04 -4.95
C LEU A 261 14.04 12.00 -6.12
N VAL A 262 14.46 11.36 -7.22
CA VAL A 262 13.59 10.97 -8.33
C VAL A 262 13.88 9.51 -8.65
N GLU A 263 12.88 8.65 -8.53
CA GLU A 263 12.99 7.22 -8.79
C GLU A 263 11.98 6.81 -9.85
N TYR A 264 12.44 6.12 -10.90
CA TYR A 264 11.61 5.74 -12.05
C TYR A 264 10.83 6.91 -12.66
N GLY A 265 11.45 8.10 -12.65
CA GLY A 265 10.83 9.35 -13.12
C GLY A 265 9.84 9.99 -12.15
N TYR A 266 9.57 9.38 -10.99
CA TYR A 266 8.65 9.89 -9.99
C TYR A 266 9.38 10.66 -8.87
N PRO A 267 8.89 11.84 -8.46
CA PRO A 267 9.47 12.60 -7.36
C PRO A 267 9.21 11.92 -6.00
N THR A 268 10.29 11.49 -5.34
CA THR A 268 10.24 10.82 -4.04
C THR A 268 11.07 11.58 -2.99
N GLN A 269 11.04 11.09 -1.75
CA GLN A 269 11.88 11.56 -0.64
C GLN A 269 12.40 10.36 0.15
N ARG A 270 13.69 10.40 0.50
CA ARG A 270 14.30 9.39 1.38
C ARG A 270 13.83 9.58 2.81
N PHE A 271 13.47 8.48 3.44
CA PHE A 271 13.16 8.37 4.86
C PHE A 271 14.18 7.45 5.52
N VAL A 272 14.57 7.80 6.75
CA VAL A 272 15.64 7.15 7.49
C VAL A 272 15.21 6.85 8.92
N LEU A 273 15.35 5.59 9.33
CA LEU A 273 15.21 5.13 10.70
C LEU A 273 16.61 4.88 11.28
N PRO A 274 17.01 5.59 12.35
CA PRO A 274 18.34 5.42 12.93
C PRO A 274 18.52 4.02 13.53
N PRO A 275 19.77 3.53 13.65
CA PRO A 275 20.06 2.25 14.29
C PRO A 275 19.52 2.18 15.72
N LYS A 276 19.00 1.02 16.14
CA LYS A 276 18.69 0.78 17.56
C LYS A 276 19.98 0.83 18.40
N ASN A 277 20.01 1.67 19.42
CA ASN A 277 21.15 1.78 20.34
C ASN A 277 21.24 0.54 21.26
N LYS A 278 22.47 0.11 21.59
CA LYS A 278 22.75 -1.04 22.47
C LYS A 278 22.12 -0.97 23.88
N GLU A 279 21.71 0.20 24.35
CA GLU A 279 21.21 0.40 25.73
C GLU A 279 19.71 0.11 25.88
N GLU A 280 18.90 0.22 24.83
CA GLU A 280 17.44 0.00 24.91
C GLU A 280 17.07 -1.49 25.02
N THR A 281 17.90 -2.39 24.46
CA THR A 281 17.66 -3.85 24.46
C THR A 281 17.84 -4.52 25.83
N ARG A 282 18.31 -3.79 26.85
CA ARG A 282 18.40 -4.28 28.24
C ARG A 282 17.12 -4.07 29.03
N ASN A 283 16.29 -3.08 28.68
CA ASN A 283 15.10 -2.76 29.47
C ASN A 283 13.90 -3.66 29.13
N ASP A 284 13.78 -4.13 27.88
CA ASP A 284 12.66 -5.01 27.48
C ASP A 284 12.79 -6.45 28.01
N ARG A 285 14.00 -6.88 28.40
CA ARG A 285 14.21 -8.22 28.99
C ARG A 285 14.00 -8.28 30.51
N ASN A 286 13.75 -7.15 31.18
CA ASN A 286 13.65 -7.08 32.64
C ASN A 286 12.21 -6.93 33.17
N THR A 287 11.19 -6.94 32.30
CA THR A 287 9.77 -6.83 32.72
C THR A 287 9.05 -8.16 32.94
N GLU A 288 9.68 -9.30 32.65
CA GLU A 288 9.14 -10.62 33.05
C GLU A 288 9.70 -11.04 34.42
N LYS A 289 9.14 -10.50 35.50
CA LYS A 289 9.23 -11.14 36.82
C LYS A 289 8.11 -12.17 36.97
N PRO A 290 8.40 -13.41 37.42
CA PRO A 290 7.37 -14.42 37.63
C PRO A 290 6.48 -13.99 38.80
N VAL A 291 5.16 -14.05 38.60
CA VAL A 291 4.19 -13.93 39.68
C VAL A 291 4.35 -15.16 40.56
N SER A 292 4.96 -14.97 41.73
CA SER A 292 5.03 -15.97 42.78
C SER A 292 3.62 -16.37 43.21
N ARG A 293 3.33 -17.68 43.10
CA ARG A 293 2.23 -18.32 43.82
C ARG A 293 2.54 -18.27 45.32
N GLU A 294 1.64 -17.71 46.11
CA GLU A 294 1.50 -18.06 47.52
C GLU A 294 0.04 -18.45 47.80
N LEU A 295 -0.07 -19.25 48.86
CA LEU A 295 -1.05 -20.31 49.16
C LEU A 295 -2.49 -19.85 49.41
#